data_AF-A0A1I8GYN8-F1
#
_entry.id   AF-A0A1I8GYN8-F1
#
_cell.length_a   1.000
_cell.length_b   1.000
_cell.length_c   1.000
_cell.angle_alpha   90.00
_cell.angle_beta   90.00
_cell.angle_gamma   90.00
#
_symmetry.space_group_name_H-M   'P 1'
#
loop_
_entity.id
_entity.type
_entity.pdbx_description
1 polymer ?
#
loop_
_entity_poly.entity_id
_entity_poly.type
_entity_poly.pdbx_seq_one_letter_code
_entity_poly.pdbx_strand_id
1 'polypeptide(L)'
;VLAKEDPSRIVFYEPVTWSLVVGGTGSGGTGFDRLPGGPANANRSALSYHYYCWIVSPGDGIYPLWKRLACDALLLTRNLENAKEATAATGGGRFLTEFGLCAPTGQANATGTIECNEVLQRTDEEQQSWTYWDSNFTRADGSWNWDVVRSFARAYPMATAGQPVSYSFNLTSGRFDFAYQPDPKVRAPTVVFLPMSVHYPSGVSVNVTGGYTSRLEGNQLLVQPPSGTRRGARAAADTVVTVTVTRK
;
A
#
# COMPACT_ATOMS: atom_id res chain seq x y z
N VAL A 1 -13.88 -5.41 25.89
CA VAL A 1 -12.75 -5.39 26.85
C VAL A 1 -11.71 -4.36 26.41
N LEU A 2 -11.09 -4.52 25.24
CA LEU A 2 -10.07 -3.58 24.72
C LEU A 2 -10.49 -2.10 24.75
N ALA A 3 -11.70 -1.77 24.29
CA ALA A 3 -12.19 -0.39 24.28
C ALA A 3 -12.36 0.25 25.68
N LYS A 4 -12.40 -0.54 26.76
CA LYS A 4 -12.43 -0.01 28.14
C LYS A 4 -11.04 0.42 28.60
N GLU A 5 -9.99 -0.28 28.16
CA GLU A 5 -8.60 -0.03 28.56
C GLU A 5 -7.93 1.03 27.69
N ASP A 6 -8.18 0.99 26.38
CA ASP A 6 -7.71 2.01 25.46
C ASP A 6 -8.77 2.22 24.37
N PRO A 7 -9.61 3.26 24.50
CA PRO A 7 -10.67 3.50 23.54
C PRO A 7 -10.10 3.90 22.17
N SER A 8 -8.86 4.39 22.08
CA SER A 8 -8.29 5.03 20.89
C SER A 8 -7.60 4.08 19.91
N ARG A 9 -7.29 2.85 20.33
CA ARG A 9 -6.57 1.88 19.50
C ARG A 9 -7.40 1.41 18.31
N ILE A 10 -6.69 1.12 17.22
CA ILE A 10 -7.25 0.41 16.08
C ILE A 10 -7.34 -1.09 16.44
N VAL A 11 -8.50 -1.68 16.22
CA VAL A 11 -8.74 -3.12 16.35
C VAL A 11 -8.58 -3.75 14.97
N PHE A 12 -7.57 -4.62 14.85
CA PHE A 12 -7.38 -5.49 13.71
C PHE A 12 -8.20 -6.76 13.94
N TYR A 13 -8.98 -7.18 12.95
CA TYR A 13 -9.81 -8.37 13.02
C TYR A 13 -9.68 -9.17 11.72
N GLU A 14 -9.49 -10.48 11.88
CA GLU A 14 -9.17 -11.38 10.76
C GLU A 14 -10.33 -12.28 10.41
N PRO A 15 -10.60 -12.48 9.11
CA PRO A 15 -11.51 -13.51 8.67
C PRO A 15 -10.81 -14.88 8.69
N VAL A 16 -11.57 -15.96 8.47
CA VAL A 16 -10.94 -17.25 8.16
C VAL A 16 -10.20 -17.15 6.82
N THR A 17 -9.01 -17.73 6.73
CA THR A 17 -8.02 -17.46 5.67
C THR A 17 -8.51 -17.68 4.23
N TRP A 18 -9.38 -18.66 4.00
CA TRP A 18 -9.90 -18.96 2.66
C TRP A 18 -11.05 -18.03 2.22
N SER A 19 -11.68 -17.32 3.16
CA SER A 19 -12.92 -16.58 2.90
C SER A 19 -12.79 -15.50 1.84
N LEU A 20 -11.62 -14.85 1.73
CA LEU A 20 -11.38 -13.80 0.76
C LEU A 20 -11.15 -14.30 -0.65
N VAL A 21 -11.05 -15.61 -0.86
CA VAL A 21 -11.11 -16.19 -2.21
C VAL A 21 -12.56 -16.29 -2.68
N VAL A 22 -13.50 -16.52 -1.75
CA VAL A 22 -14.93 -16.75 -2.06
C VAL A 22 -15.74 -15.45 -2.00
N GLY A 23 -15.41 -14.55 -1.08
CA GLY A 23 -16.06 -13.25 -0.92
C GLY A 23 -17.28 -13.27 0.01
N GLY A 24 -17.86 -12.08 0.21
CA GLY A 24 -19.04 -11.89 1.07
C GLY A 24 -18.74 -11.65 2.56
N THR A 25 -19.81 -11.40 3.32
CA THR A 25 -19.80 -11.19 4.77
C THR A 25 -20.38 -12.39 5.52
N GLY A 26 -20.29 -12.37 6.85
CA GLY A 26 -20.93 -13.39 7.68
C GLY A 26 -20.35 -14.79 7.48
N SER A 27 -21.11 -15.83 7.85
CA SER A 27 -20.58 -17.22 7.89
C SER A 27 -20.16 -17.78 6.53
N GLY A 28 -20.64 -17.22 5.42
CA GLY A 28 -20.27 -17.65 4.06
C GLY A 28 -19.05 -16.91 3.48
N GLY A 29 -18.59 -15.85 4.16
CA GLY A 29 -17.48 -15.01 3.73
C GLY A 29 -16.56 -14.68 4.90
N THR A 30 -16.30 -13.41 5.14
CA THR A 30 -15.31 -12.96 6.15
C THR A 30 -15.61 -13.39 7.59
N GLY A 31 -16.82 -13.87 7.90
CA GLY A 31 -17.27 -14.14 9.25
C GLY A 31 -17.86 -12.91 9.96
N PHE A 32 -17.85 -11.74 9.32
CA PHE A 32 -18.29 -10.49 9.93
C PHE A 32 -19.35 -9.78 9.10
N ASP A 33 -20.55 -9.64 9.65
CA ASP A 33 -21.62 -8.78 9.10
C ASP A 33 -21.62 -7.36 9.73
N ARG A 34 -20.73 -7.13 10.70
CA ARG A 34 -20.56 -5.85 11.39
C ARG A 34 -19.17 -5.76 11.99
N LEU A 35 -18.71 -4.53 12.22
CA LEU A 35 -17.44 -4.27 12.91
C LEU A 35 -17.43 -4.82 14.34
N PRO A 36 -16.28 -5.29 14.84
CA PRO A 36 -16.06 -5.49 16.27
C PRO A 36 -16.39 -4.20 17.04
N GLY A 37 -17.31 -4.28 18.01
CA GLY A 37 -17.77 -3.11 18.76
C GLY A 37 -18.81 -2.23 18.04
N GLY A 38 -19.24 -2.60 16.82
CA GLY A 38 -20.31 -1.93 16.08
C GLY A 38 -19.88 -0.68 15.30
N PRO A 39 -20.81 -0.04 14.55
CA PRO A 39 -20.52 1.00 13.56
C PRO A 39 -19.80 2.24 14.12
N ALA A 40 -20.01 2.56 15.40
CA ALA A 40 -19.34 3.68 16.06
C ALA A 40 -17.79 3.53 16.11
N ASN A 41 -17.28 2.32 15.89
CA ASN A 41 -15.84 2.02 15.86
C ASN A 41 -15.26 1.98 14.43
N ALA A 42 -15.98 2.44 13.41
CA ALA A 42 -15.50 2.45 12.03
C ALA A 42 -14.18 3.20 11.83
N ASN A 43 -13.94 4.27 12.59
CA ASN A 43 -12.66 5.01 12.56
C ASN A 43 -11.52 4.30 13.32
N ARG A 44 -11.76 3.13 13.91
CA ARG A 44 -10.84 2.37 14.78
C ARG A 44 -10.91 0.86 14.53
N SER A 45 -11.41 0.45 13.37
CA SER A 45 -11.48 -0.97 12.98
C SER A 45 -10.80 -1.15 11.65
N ALA A 46 -9.97 -2.18 11.53
CA ALA A 46 -9.32 -2.55 10.28
C ALA A 46 -9.50 -4.05 10.03
N LEU A 47 -10.09 -4.41 8.90
CA LEU A 47 -10.07 -5.79 8.42
C LEU A 47 -8.61 -6.15 8.11
N SER A 48 -8.06 -7.07 8.87
CA SER A 48 -6.74 -7.64 8.60
C SER A 48 -6.88 -8.93 7.84
N TYR A 49 -6.09 -9.09 6.80
CA TYR A 49 -6.22 -10.23 5.93
C TYR A 49 -4.93 -10.61 5.22
N HIS A 50 -4.88 -11.86 4.78
CA HIS A 50 -3.68 -12.46 4.22
C HIS A 50 -3.86 -12.80 2.74
N TYR A 51 -2.76 -12.78 1.99
CA TYR A 51 -2.69 -13.27 0.62
C TYR A 51 -1.49 -14.20 0.44
N TYR A 52 -1.75 -15.37 -0.15
CA TYR A 52 -0.73 -16.34 -0.54
C TYR A 52 -1.12 -16.99 -1.85
N CYS A 53 -0.23 -16.99 -2.85
CA CYS A 53 -0.41 -17.87 -3.99
C CYS A 53 0.09 -19.28 -3.69
N TRP A 54 -0.73 -20.11 -3.04
CA TRP A 54 -0.37 -21.47 -2.62
C TRP A 54 -0.06 -22.45 -3.77
N ILE A 55 -0.43 -22.11 -5.01
CA ILE A 55 -0.15 -22.95 -6.20
C ILE A 55 1.26 -22.72 -6.76
N VAL A 56 1.92 -21.67 -6.30
CA VAL A 56 3.31 -21.34 -6.62
C VAL A 56 4.23 -21.94 -5.56
N SER A 57 5.36 -22.46 -6.02
CA SER A 57 6.49 -22.76 -5.16
C SER A 57 7.55 -21.69 -5.41
N PRO A 58 7.96 -20.92 -4.39
CA PRO A 58 8.98 -19.88 -4.56
C PRO A 58 10.29 -20.53 -5.04
N GLY A 59 10.87 -19.97 -6.10
CA GLY A 59 12.13 -20.44 -6.69
C GLY A 59 12.49 -19.74 -8.01
N ASP A 60 13.69 -20.02 -8.52
CA ASP A 60 14.25 -19.41 -9.75
C ASP A 60 13.76 -20.06 -11.06
N GLY A 61 12.79 -20.98 -10.97
CA GLY A 61 12.22 -21.65 -12.14
C GLY A 61 11.34 -20.73 -13.00
N ILE A 62 11.10 -21.16 -14.25
CA ILE A 62 10.15 -20.51 -15.16
C ILE A 62 8.76 -20.53 -14.53
N TYR A 63 8.15 -19.36 -14.42
CA TYR A 63 6.80 -19.21 -13.90
C TYR A 63 5.78 -19.69 -14.94
N PRO A 64 5.09 -20.84 -14.74
CA PRO A 64 4.16 -21.34 -15.74
C PRO A 64 3.00 -20.37 -15.94
N LEU A 65 2.68 -20.04 -17.18
CA LEU A 65 1.69 -19.01 -17.52
C LEU A 65 0.33 -19.25 -16.84
N TRP A 66 -0.14 -20.50 -16.79
CA TRP A 66 -1.42 -20.83 -16.16
C TRP A 66 -1.40 -20.60 -14.63
N LYS A 67 -0.26 -20.86 -13.96
CA LYS A 67 -0.11 -20.58 -12.52
C LYS A 67 -0.13 -19.07 -12.28
N ARG A 68 0.61 -18.33 -13.11
CA ARG A 68 0.63 -16.87 -13.05
C ARG A 68 -0.76 -16.28 -13.22
N LEU A 69 -1.48 -16.68 -14.27
CA LEU A 69 -2.85 -16.21 -14.49
C LEU A 69 -3.79 -16.56 -13.31
N ALA A 70 -3.63 -17.74 -12.70
CA ALA A 70 -4.42 -18.11 -11.53
C ALA A 70 -4.04 -17.30 -10.26
N CYS A 71 -2.76 -16.98 -10.04
CA CYS A 71 -2.35 -16.08 -8.95
C CYS A 71 -2.86 -14.65 -9.20
N ASP A 72 -2.47 -14.04 -10.32
CA ASP A 72 -2.68 -12.62 -10.62
C ASP A 72 -4.18 -12.31 -10.83
N ALA A 73 -4.81 -13.02 -11.77
CA ALA A 73 -6.13 -12.67 -12.27
C ALA A 73 -7.28 -13.30 -11.47
N LEU A 74 -7.01 -14.35 -10.69
CA LEU A 74 -8.03 -14.99 -9.85
C LEU A 74 -7.76 -14.77 -8.37
N LEU A 75 -6.69 -15.33 -7.81
CA LEU A 75 -6.49 -15.34 -6.36
C LEU A 75 -6.24 -13.95 -5.79
N LEU A 76 -5.26 -13.21 -6.33
CA LEU A 76 -4.90 -11.87 -5.85
C LEU A 76 -6.02 -10.87 -6.07
N THR A 77 -6.56 -10.84 -7.29
CA THR A 77 -7.64 -9.93 -7.66
C THR A 77 -8.88 -10.17 -6.78
N ARG A 78 -9.34 -11.43 -6.62
CA ARG A 78 -10.47 -11.74 -5.73
C ARG A 78 -10.18 -11.38 -4.28
N ASN A 79 -8.97 -11.65 -3.79
CA ASN A 79 -8.61 -11.37 -2.41
C ASN A 79 -8.69 -9.85 -2.10
N LEU A 80 -8.12 -9.01 -2.97
CA LEU A 80 -8.15 -7.55 -2.83
C LEU A 80 -9.57 -6.98 -3.01
N GLU A 81 -10.31 -7.45 -4.01
CA GLU A 81 -11.70 -7.02 -4.29
C GLU A 81 -12.63 -7.41 -3.14
N ASN A 82 -12.57 -8.66 -2.67
CA ASN A 82 -13.42 -9.14 -1.60
C ASN A 82 -13.14 -8.43 -0.27
N ALA A 83 -11.88 -8.09 0.02
CA ALA A 83 -11.54 -7.25 1.18
C ALA A 83 -12.14 -5.83 1.05
N LYS A 84 -12.14 -5.27 -0.17
CA LYS A 84 -12.77 -3.98 -0.47
C LYS A 84 -14.28 -4.04 -0.26
N GLU A 85 -14.94 -5.06 -0.81
CA GLU A 85 -16.38 -5.25 -0.71
C GLU A 85 -16.82 -5.48 0.74
N ALA A 86 -16.09 -6.31 1.49
CA ALA A 86 -16.39 -6.58 2.89
C ALA A 86 -16.30 -5.31 3.75
N THR A 87 -15.28 -4.47 3.53
CA THR A 87 -15.13 -3.20 4.25
C THR A 87 -16.08 -2.10 3.74
N ALA A 88 -16.49 -2.12 2.48
CA ALA A 88 -17.57 -1.27 1.99
C ALA A 88 -18.92 -1.61 2.66
N ALA A 89 -19.18 -2.90 2.91
CA ALA A 89 -20.39 -3.36 3.57
C ALA A 89 -20.40 -3.11 5.09
N THR A 90 -19.25 -3.33 5.76
CA THR A 90 -19.17 -3.28 7.23
C THR A 90 -18.64 -1.95 7.79
N GLY A 91 -17.89 -1.18 6.99
CA GLY A 91 -17.13 -0.01 7.40
C GLY A 91 -15.67 -0.36 7.75
N GLY A 92 -14.94 0.59 8.33
CA GLY A 92 -13.55 0.38 8.74
C GLY A 92 -12.52 0.58 7.64
N GLY A 93 -11.25 0.40 8.00
CA GLY A 93 -10.14 0.28 7.06
C GLY A 93 -9.86 -1.17 6.69
N ARG A 94 -8.88 -1.38 5.81
CA ARG A 94 -8.37 -2.70 5.42
C ARG A 94 -6.85 -2.70 5.42
N PHE A 95 -6.23 -3.80 5.85
CA PHE A 95 -4.78 -3.95 5.92
C PHE A 95 -4.39 -5.39 5.52
N LEU A 96 -3.54 -5.54 4.49
CA LEU A 96 -2.99 -6.84 4.09
C LEU A 96 -1.87 -7.21 5.08
N THR A 97 -2.24 -7.77 6.23
CA THR A 97 -1.32 -8.03 7.34
C THR A 97 -0.31 -9.12 7.06
N GLU A 98 -0.50 -9.90 6.01
CA GLU A 98 0.47 -10.91 5.63
C GLU A 98 0.37 -11.24 4.14
N PHE A 99 1.51 -11.24 3.48
CA PHE A 99 1.68 -11.97 2.23
C PHE A 99 3.09 -12.51 2.14
N GLY A 100 3.25 -13.59 1.37
CA GLY A 100 4.52 -14.27 1.22
C GLY A 100 4.46 -15.39 0.18
N LEU A 101 5.31 -16.40 0.36
CA LEU A 101 5.56 -17.45 -0.65
C LEU A 101 6.03 -16.92 -2.01
N CYS A 102 6.48 -15.67 -2.03
CA CYS A 102 7.23 -15.04 -3.08
C CYS A 102 8.49 -14.44 -2.44
N ALA A 103 9.59 -14.36 -3.16
CA ALA A 103 10.80 -13.67 -2.73
C ALA A 103 11.55 -13.18 -3.98
N PRO A 104 11.85 -11.89 -4.09
CA PRO A 104 12.67 -11.38 -5.18
C PRO A 104 14.09 -11.97 -5.13
N THR A 105 14.59 -12.45 -6.27
CA THR A 105 15.92 -13.09 -6.37
C THR A 105 16.92 -12.27 -7.19
N GLY A 106 16.58 -11.03 -7.52
CA GLY A 106 17.36 -10.16 -8.40
C GLY A 106 17.20 -10.50 -9.89
N GLN A 107 16.70 -11.68 -10.21
CA GLN A 107 16.35 -12.10 -11.57
C GLN A 107 14.92 -11.67 -11.90
N ALA A 108 14.76 -10.81 -12.92
CA ALA A 108 13.47 -10.24 -13.30
C ALA A 108 12.43 -11.27 -13.75
N ASN A 109 12.88 -12.42 -14.26
CA ASN A 109 12.03 -13.50 -14.78
C ASN A 109 11.83 -14.66 -13.79
N ALA A 110 12.43 -14.61 -12.59
CA ALA A 110 12.23 -15.63 -11.58
C ALA A 110 10.79 -15.58 -11.04
N THR A 111 10.22 -16.76 -10.78
CA THR A 111 8.84 -16.90 -10.28
C THR A 111 8.60 -16.04 -9.04
N GLY A 112 9.51 -16.10 -8.05
CA GLY A 112 9.39 -15.32 -6.81
C GLY A 112 9.44 -13.81 -7.02
N THR A 113 10.26 -13.33 -7.97
CA THR A 113 10.35 -11.90 -8.32
C THR A 113 9.08 -11.42 -9.01
N ILE A 114 8.56 -12.21 -9.96
CA ILE A 114 7.34 -11.85 -10.70
C ILE A 114 6.14 -11.79 -9.74
N GLU A 115 5.91 -12.83 -8.93
CA GLU A 115 4.79 -12.87 -7.99
C GLU A 115 4.85 -11.72 -6.98
N CYS A 116 6.01 -11.49 -6.34
CA CYS A 116 6.13 -10.40 -5.37
C CYS A 116 5.91 -9.02 -6.00
N ASN A 117 6.45 -8.79 -7.20
CA ASN A 117 6.25 -7.52 -7.88
C ASN A 117 4.79 -7.29 -8.26
N GLU A 118 4.07 -8.35 -8.67
CA GLU A 118 2.64 -8.27 -8.95
C GLU A 118 1.85 -7.89 -7.69
N VAL A 119 2.07 -8.59 -6.56
CA VAL A 119 1.40 -8.25 -5.28
C VAL A 119 1.65 -6.80 -4.91
N LEU A 120 2.91 -6.37 -4.90
CA LEU A 120 3.29 -5.00 -4.55
C LEU A 120 2.64 -3.96 -5.48
N GLN A 121 2.64 -4.22 -6.79
CA GLN A 121 2.02 -3.33 -7.78
C GLN A 121 0.50 -3.25 -7.59
N ARG A 122 -0.18 -4.40 -7.45
CA ARG A 122 -1.64 -4.45 -7.27
C ARG A 122 -2.07 -3.81 -5.95
N THR A 123 -1.27 -3.95 -4.89
CA THR A 123 -1.54 -3.23 -3.64
C THR A 123 -1.36 -1.71 -3.78
N ASP A 124 -0.40 -1.24 -4.59
CA ASP A 124 -0.26 0.19 -4.89
C ASP A 124 -1.48 0.72 -5.67
N GLU A 125 -1.93 -0.03 -6.69
CA GLU A 125 -3.13 0.27 -7.49
C GLU A 125 -4.40 0.36 -6.63
N GLU A 126 -4.53 -0.52 -5.63
CA GLU A 126 -5.66 -0.56 -4.69
C GLU A 126 -5.47 0.31 -3.44
N GLN A 127 -4.36 1.05 -3.35
CA GLN A 127 -3.99 1.90 -2.22
C GLN A 127 -4.01 1.14 -0.88
N GLN A 128 -3.58 -0.12 -0.93
CA GLN A 128 -3.64 -1.10 0.14
C GLN A 128 -2.31 -1.16 0.89
N SER A 129 -2.31 -0.85 2.19
CA SER A 129 -1.15 -1.08 3.06
C SER A 129 -0.95 -2.57 3.33
N TRP A 130 0.30 -2.96 3.56
CA TRP A 130 0.68 -4.36 3.74
C TRP A 130 1.83 -4.58 4.72
N THR A 131 1.97 -5.82 5.20
CA THR A 131 3.17 -6.34 5.87
C THR A 131 3.59 -7.66 5.23
N TYR A 132 4.89 -7.77 4.92
CA TYR A 132 5.47 -8.92 4.24
C TYR A 132 5.98 -9.97 5.24
N TRP A 133 5.72 -11.24 4.95
CA TRP A 133 6.20 -12.38 5.74
C TRP A 133 7.57 -12.88 5.22
N ASP A 134 8.64 -13.00 6.01
CA ASP A 134 8.73 -12.81 7.49
C ASP A 134 9.92 -11.96 7.94
N SER A 135 10.38 -10.98 7.15
CA SER A 135 11.54 -10.10 7.40
C SER A 135 12.91 -10.57 6.88
N ASN A 136 12.94 -11.40 5.84
CA ASN A 136 14.17 -11.85 5.14
C ASN A 136 14.91 -10.74 4.33
N PHE A 137 14.99 -9.53 4.89
CA PHE A 137 15.72 -8.38 4.36
C PHE A 137 17.22 -8.43 4.67
N THR A 138 17.64 -9.30 5.59
CA THR A 138 19.05 -9.55 5.94
C THR A 138 19.40 -11.01 5.71
N ARG A 139 20.63 -11.25 5.24
CA ARG A 139 21.20 -12.60 5.14
C ARG A 139 21.65 -13.09 6.52
N ALA A 140 21.98 -14.38 6.61
CA ALA A 140 22.44 -15.01 7.84
C ALA A 140 23.72 -14.38 8.44
N ASP A 141 24.55 -13.73 7.61
CA ASP A 141 25.75 -12.99 8.04
C ASP A 141 25.46 -11.56 8.50
N GLY A 142 24.18 -11.16 8.55
CA GLY A 142 23.74 -9.81 8.92
C GLY A 142 23.84 -8.77 7.80
N SER A 143 24.35 -9.14 6.62
CA SER A 143 24.38 -8.24 5.45
C SER A 143 22.98 -8.05 4.86
N TRP A 144 22.74 -6.90 4.22
CA TRP A 144 21.47 -6.65 3.52
C TRP A 144 21.27 -7.60 2.34
N ASN A 145 20.09 -8.23 2.28
CA ASN A 145 19.62 -8.94 1.11
C ASN A 145 19.08 -7.94 0.07
N TRP A 146 19.99 -7.32 -0.69
CA TRP A 146 19.66 -6.23 -1.62
C TRP A 146 18.65 -6.60 -2.70
N ASP A 147 18.56 -7.87 -3.08
CA ASP A 147 17.58 -8.35 -4.07
C ASP A 147 16.14 -8.19 -3.53
N VAL A 148 15.94 -8.51 -2.25
CA VAL A 148 14.67 -8.30 -1.55
C VAL A 148 14.49 -6.83 -1.22
N VAL A 149 15.47 -6.19 -0.58
CA VAL A 149 15.38 -4.78 -0.12
C VAL A 149 15.00 -3.85 -1.27
N ARG A 150 15.58 -4.04 -2.47
CA ARG A 150 15.30 -3.16 -3.62
C ARG A 150 13.83 -3.21 -4.08
N SER A 151 13.18 -4.38 -4.04
CA SER A 151 11.78 -4.52 -4.43
C SER A 151 10.80 -3.89 -3.42
N PHE A 152 11.11 -4.01 -2.12
CA PHE A 152 10.24 -3.56 -1.04
C PHE A 152 10.48 -2.12 -0.59
N ALA A 153 11.68 -1.57 -0.81
CA ALA A 153 11.96 -0.14 -0.59
C ALA A 153 11.33 0.69 -1.72
N ARG A 154 10.03 1.00 -1.58
CA ARG A 154 9.22 1.69 -2.59
C ARG A 154 8.96 3.14 -2.20
N ALA A 155 8.78 4.03 -3.18
CA ALA A 155 8.24 5.36 -2.90
C ALA A 155 6.71 5.25 -2.67
N TYR A 156 6.19 5.88 -1.61
CA TYR A 156 4.75 5.82 -1.30
C TYR A 156 4.31 7.01 -0.42
N PRO A 157 3.02 7.40 -0.47
CA PRO A 157 2.48 8.42 0.43
C PRO A 157 2.33 7.84 1.85
N MET A 158 3.16 8.29 2.79
CA MET A 158 3.06 7.90 4.20
C MET A 158 1.88 8.57 4.90
N ALA A 159 1.62 9.83 4.57
CA ALA A 159 0.50 10.60 5.10
C ALA A 159 0.03 11.59 4.04
N THR A 160 -1.28 11.71 3.83
CA THR A 160 -1.84 12.60 2.80
C THR A 160 -2.72 13.65 3.45
N ALA A 161 -2.49 14.92 3.12
CA ALA A 161 -3.31 16.05 3.57
C ALA A 161 -4.59 16.17 2.72
N GLY A 162 -5.41 15.11 2.73
CA GLY A 162 -6.56 14.98 1.86
C GLY A 162 -6.88 13.52 1.53
N GLN A 163 -7.57 13.30 0.42
CA GLN A 163 -7.96 11.98 -0.07
C GLN A 163 -7.00 11.51 -1.19
N PRO A 164 -6.22 10.44 -0.97
CA PRO A 164 -5.44 9.81 -2.03
C PRO A 164 -6.33 9.39 -3.20
N VAL A 165 -5.97 9.77 -4.44
CA VAL A 165 -6.69 9.38 -5.66
C VAL A 165 -6.02 8.16 -6.31
N SER A 166 -4.70 8.20 -6.47
CA SER A 166 -3.91 7.10 -7.02
C SER A 166 -2.44 7.34 -6.77
N TYR A 167 -1.63 6.28 -6.68
CA TYR A 167 -0.18 6.39 -6.80
C TYR A 167 0.40 5.18 -7.51
N SER A 168 1.62 5.31 -8.02
CA SER A 168 2.40 4.20 -8.56
C SER A 168 3.89 4.44 -8.38
N PHE A 169 4.65 3.35 -8.26
CA PHE A 169 6.10 3.36 -8.23
C PHE A 169 6.67 2.34 -9.20
N ASN A 170 7.47 2.82 -10.16
CA ASN A 170 8.17 1.97 -11.11
C ASN A 170 9.57 1.64 -10.59
N LEU A 171 9.80 0.36 -10.24
CA LEU A 171 11.08 -0.11 -9.72
C LEU A 171 12.26 0.09 -10.69
N THR A 172 12.01 -0.02 -11.99
CA THR A 172 13.06 0.09 -13.03
C THR A 172 13.52 1.53 -13.19
N SER A 173 12.59 2.46 -13.45
CA SER A 173 12.92 3.86 -13.69
C SER A 173 13.09 4.68 -12.42
N GLY A 174 12.59 4.19 -11.28
CA GLY A 174 12.46 4.96 -10.05
C GLY A 174 11.39 6.05 -10.13
N ARG A 175 10.57 6.08 -11.19
CA ARG A 175 9.49 7.07 -11.31
C ARG A 175 8.40 6.80 -10.29
N PHE A 176 8.02 7.82 -9.54
CA PHE A 176 6.87 7.81 -8.65
C PHE A 176 5.87 8.87 -9.11
N ASP A 177 4.61 8.50 -9.22
CA ASP A 177 3.50 9.40 -9.51
C ASP A 177 2.44 9.26 -8.42
N PHE A 178 1.94 10.38 -7.93
CA PHE A 178 0.91 10.42 -6.89
C PHE A 178 -0.09 11.54 -7.17
N ALA A 179 -1.37 11.24 -7.05
CA ALA A 179 -2.47 12.18 -7.14
C ALA A 179 -3.31 12.13 -5.87
N TYR A 180 -3.71 13.29 -5.36
CA TYR A 180 -4.64 13.39 -4.24
C TYR A 180 -5.51 14.64 -4.33
N GLN A 181 -6.70 14.56 -3.74
CA GLN A 181 -7.60 15.69 -3.55
C GLN A 181 -7.30 16.30 -2.17
N PRO A 182 -6.78 17.54 -2.09
CA PRO A 182 -6.36 18.14 -0.82
C PRO A 182 -7.58 18.49 0.06
N ASP A 183 -7.47 18.25 1.36
CA ASP A 183 -8.44 18.73 2.34
C ASP A 183 -7.90 20.02 3.00
N PRO A 184 -8.52 21.20 2.74
CA PRO A 184 -8.05 22.47 3.30
C PRO A 184 -8.17 22.56 4.82
N LYS A 185 -8.83 21.59 5.49
CA LYS A 185 -8.88 21.49 6.94
C LYS A 185 -7.60 20.88 7.53
N VAL A 186 -6.85 20.11 6.74
CA VAL A 186 -5.60 19.48 7.17
C VAL A 186 -4.45 20.48 7.05
N ARG A 187 -3.75 20.72 8.16
CA ARG A 187 -2.64 21.69 8.23
C ARG A 187 -1.26 21.05 8.10
N ALA A 188 -1.16 19.76 8.38
CA ALA A 188 0.07 19.01 8.20
C ALA A 188 0.37 18.86 6.70
N PRO A 189 1.64 18.75 6.31
CA PRO A 189 2.00 18.46 4.92
C PRO A 189 1.53 17.06 4.53
N THR A 190 1.35 16.86 3.22
CA THR A 190 1.45 15.52 2.64
C THR A 190 2.91 15.06 2.75
N VAL A 191 3.14 13.83 3.20
CA VAL A 191 4.46 13.24 3.39
C VAL A 191 4.59 12.01 2.51
N VAL A 192 5.55 12.05 1.59
CA VAL A 192 5.89 10.93 0.71
C VAL A 192 7.25 10.37 1.12
N PHE A 193 7.33 9.07 1.36
CA PHE A 193 8.61 8.41 1.56
C PHE A 193 9.31 8.22 0.21
N LEU A 194 10.59 8.58 0.15
CA LEU A 194 11.47 8.35 -0.98
C LEU A 194 12.65 7.49 -0.52
N PRO A 195 12.85 6.28 -1.07
CA PRO A 195 14.00 5.43 -0.75
C PRO A 195 15.30 5.96 -1.37
N MET A 196 15.82 7.08 -0.83
CA MET A 196 16.92 7.84 -1.44
C MET A 196 18.17 7.00 -1.68
N SER A 197 18.62 6.23 -0.68
CA SER A 197 19.82 5.40 -0.78
C SER A 197 19.69 4.20 -1.72
N VAL A 198 18.46 3.77 -2.04
CA VAL A 198 18.21 2.56 -2.84
C VAL A 198 17.90 2.90 -4.30
N HIS A 199 17.02 3.87 -4.52
CA HIS A 199 16.49 4.20 -5.85
C HIS A 199 16.85 5.59 -6.35
N TYR A 200 17.40 6.46 -5.51
CA TYR A 200 17.75 7.84 -5.87
C TYR A 200 19.14 8.26 -5.38
N PRO A 201 20.22 7.47 -5.63
CA PRO A 201 21.54 7.76 -5.09
C PRO A 201 22.11 9.10 -5.58
N SER A 202 21.72 9.55 -6.78
CA SER A 202 22.09 10.85 -7.37
C SER A 202 21.11 11.98 -7.04
N GLY A 203 20.09 11.70 -6.22
CA GLY A 203 18.99 12.62 -5.89
C GLY A 203 17.79 12.51 -6.83
N VAL A 204 16.83 13.42 -6.62
CA VAL A 204 15.52 13.42 -7.29
C VAL A 204 15.19 14.74 -7.96
N SER A 205 14.44 14.66 -9.07
CA SER A 205 13.70 15.78 -9.65
C SER A 205 12.25 15.64 -9.24
N VAL A 206 11.68 16.71 -8.66
CA VAL A 206 10.31 16.72 -8.14
C VAL A 206 9.50 17.77 -8.89
N ASN A 207 8.32 17.37 -9.36
CA ASN A 207 7.33 18.27 -9.94
C ASN A 207 6.02 18.16 -9.15
N VAL A 208 5.47 19.30 -8.71
CA VAL A 208 4.18 19.37 -8.00
C VAL A 208 3.30 20.41 -8.68
N THR A 209 2.04 20.06 -8.93
CA THR A 209 1.06 20.94 -9.59
C THR A 209 0.27 21.81 -8.59
N GLY A 210 -0.56 22.72 -9.11
CA GLY A 210 -1.47 23.53 -8.29
C GLY A 210 -0.80 24.62 -7.46
N GLY A 211 0.47 24.97 -7.78
CA GLY A 211 1.25 25.95 -7.02
C GLY A 211 1.71 25.45 -5.65
N TYR A 212 1.56 24.16 -5.37
CA TYR A 212 2.09 23.53 -4.16
C TYR A 212 3.61 23.55 -4.18
N THR A 213 4.20 23.69 -3.01
CA THR A 213 5.65 23.64 -2.82
C THR A 213 6.05 22.29 -2.25
N SER A 214 7.29 21.89 -2.51
CA SER A 214 7.84 20.65 -1.97
C SER A 214 9.21 20.88 -1.34
N ARG A 215 9.47 20.19 -0.22
CA ARG A 215 10.76 20.19 0.47
C ARG A 215 11.19 18.76 0.76
N LEU A 216 12.44 18.43 0.48
CA LEU A 216 13.02 17.13 0.81
C LEU A 216 13.75 17.19 2.15
N GLU A 217 13.46 16.25 3.04
CA GLU A 217 14.09 16.06 4.35
C GLU A 217 14.51 14.60 4.51
N GLY A 218 15.79 14.30 4.22
CA GLY A 218 16.27 12.93 4.19
C GLY A 218 15.48 12.09 3.19
N ASN A 219 14.74 11.09 3.68
CA ASN A 219 13.89 10.21 2.88
C ASN A 219 12.43 10.69 2.80
N GLN A 220 12.10 11.91 3.22
CA GLN A 220 10.73 12.42 3.22
C GLN A 220 10.57 13.63 2.31
N LEU A 221 9.69 13.53 1.33
CA LEU A 221 9.23 14.65 0.53
C LEU A 221 7.96 15.22 1.16
N LEU A 222 8.08 16.43 1.71
CA LEU A 222 6.97 17.20 2.27
C LEU A 222 6.35 18.05 1.17
N VAL A 223 5.04 17.93 0.96
CA VAL A 223 4.28 18.71 -0.01
C VAL A 223 3.27 19.60 0.72
N GLN A 224 3.33 20.90 0.44
CA GLN A 224 2.58 21.94 1.16
C GLN A 224 1.82 22.86 0.20
N PRO A 225 0.66 23.38 0.62
CA PRO A 225 -0.08 24.35 -0.18
C PRO A 225 0.72 25.66 -0.36
N PRO A 226 0.45 26.44 -1.42
CA PRO A 226 1.10 27.72 -1.64
C PRO A 226 0.91 28.70 -0.48
N SER A 227 1.96 29.47 -0.16
CA SER A 227 1.92 30.50 0.87
C SER A 227 0.85 31.56 0.56
N GLY A 228 0.06 31.93 1.56
CA GLY A 228 -1.00 32.94 1.41
C GLY A 228 -2.35 32.42 0.89
N THR A 229 -2.53 31.11 0.74
CA THR A 229 -3.87 30.51 0.59
C THR A 229 -4.72 30.87 1.82
N ARG A 230 -5.65 31.82 1.65
CA ARG A 230 -6.53 32.30 2.73
C ARG A 230 -7.36 31.13 3.24
N ARG A 231 -7.57 31.10 4.58
CA ARG A 231 -8.61 30.28 5.22
C ARG A 231 -9.92 30.39 4.43
N GLY A 232 -10.47 29.27 3.99
CA GLY A 232 -11.78 29.25 3.35
C GLY A 232 -11.82 29.78 1.91
N ALA A 233 -10.67 30.12 1.30
CA ALA A 233 -10.62 30.13 -0.16
C ALA A 233 -10.91 28.70 -0.60
N ARG A 234 -12.02 28.49 -1.31
CA ARG A 234 -12.25 27.26 -2.06
C ARG A 234 -11.07 27.11 -3.01
N ALA A 235 -9.99 26.44 -2.60
CA ALA A 235 -9.34 25.54 -3.52
C ALA A 235 -10.51 24.72 -4.06
N ALA A 236 -10.84 24.92 -5.34
CA ALA A 236 -12.04 24.33 -5.91
C ALA A 236 -12.05 22.87 -5.48
N ALA A 237 -13.17 22.39 -4.94
CA ALA A 237 -13.26 21.05 -4.37
C ALA A 237 -12.78 19.99 -5.37
N ASP A 238 -12.69 20.32 -6.66
CA ASP A 238 -12.24 19.48 -7.77
C ASP A 238 -10.75 19.62 -8.14
N THR A 239 -9.93 20.31 -7.34
CA THR A 239 -8.49 20.47 -7.64
C THR A 239 -7.73 19.23 -7.22
N VAL A 240 -7.22 18.45 -8.19
CA VAL A 240 -6.29 17.35 -7.92
C VAL A 240 -4.87 17.89 -7.88
N VAL A 241 -4.13 17.58 -6.82
CA VAL A 241 -2.69 17.84 -6.73
C VAL A 241 -1.96 16.60 -7.20
N THR A 242 -1.02 16.78 -8.12
CA THR A 242 -0.16 15.70 -8.62
C THR A 242 1.28 15.94 -8.21
N VAL A 243 1.95 14.89 -7.75
CA VAL A 243 3.36 14.84 -7.39
C VAL A 243 4.02 13.81 -8.29
N THR A 244 5.03 14.24 -9.06
CA THR A 244 5.86 13.33 -9.86
C THR A 244 7.30 13.44 -9.38
N VAL A 245 7.93 12.30 -9.13
CA VAL A 245 9.33 12.20 -8.72
C VAL A 245 10.08 11.30 -9.70
N THR A 246 11.20 11.78 -10.20
CA THR A 246 12.11 11.00 -11.06
C THR A 246 13.54 11.07 -10.53
N ARG A 247 14.39 10.14 -10.96
CA ARG A 247 15.84 10.23 -10.74
C ARG A 247 16.41 11.49 -11.42
N LYS A 248 17.48 12.05 -10.85
CA LYS A 248 18.34 13.03 -11.52
C LYS A 248 19.31 12.35 -12.48
#